data_AF-A0A7S1QVE6-F1
#
_entry.id   AF-A0A7S1QVE6-F1
#
_cell.length_a   1.000
_cell.length_b   1.000
_cell.length_c   1.000
_cell.angle_alpha   90.00
_cell.angle_beta   90.00
_cell.angle_gamma   90.00
#
_symmetry.space_group_name_H-M   'P 1'
#
loop_
_entity.id
_entity.type
_entity.pdbx_description
1 polymer ?
#
loop_
_entity_poly.entity_id
_entity_poly.type
_entity_poly.pdbx_seq_one_letter_code
_entity_poly.pdbx_strand_id
1 'polypeptide(L)'
;LPWLKALSVFLPPTAHAMARSARPLALLALPALAAAAEGGWPELPALIDGADEASYLAILQPVLQAVELSYTATYGSYRRAWAVNATLAGGWRRFPELELDPPEGGFHGLVFFHAASRRSILAIRGTDLDASSASGLADMCADRLLWENATWATLPAACRR
;
A
#
# COMPACT_ATOMS: atom_id res chain seq x y z
N LEU A 1 20.29 2.34 -9.88
CA LEU A 1 19.82 1.23 -9.01
C LEU A 1 19.40 0.07 -9.90
N PRO A 2 20.04 -1.11 -9.83
CA PRO A 2 20.03 -2.10 -10.91
C PRO A 2 18.97 -3.22 -10.79
N TRP A 3 17.85 -3.00 -10.09
CA TRP A 3 16.91 -4.09 -9.75
C TRP A 3 15.55 -4.07 -10.51
N LEU A 4 15.40 -3.29 -11.58
CA LEU A 4 14.14 -3.16 -12.34
C LEU A 4 14.07 -4.03 -13.62
N LYS A 5 14.60 -5.26 -13.59
CA LYS A 5 14.48 -6.22 -14.71
C LYS A 5 14.25 -7.64 -14.22
N ALA A 6 13.00 -8.03 -13.99
CA ALA A 6 12.56 -9.43 -14.08
C ALA A 6 11.04 -9.55 -13.90
N LEU A 7 10.29 -9.43 -15.00
CA LEU A 7 8.98 -10.09 -15.10
C LEU A 7 8.67 -10.31 -16.58
N SER A 8 9.26 -11.37 -17.12
CA SER A 8 8.91 -11.92 -18.43
C SER A 8 8.00 -13.12 -18.20
N VAL A 9 6.73 -12.94 -18.49
CA VAL A 9 5.71 -14.00 -18.45
C VAL A 9 5.91 -14.92 -19.65
N PHE A 10 6.15 -16.20 -19.38
CA PHE A 10 6.10 -17.27 -20.37
C PHE A 10 4.64 -17.67 -20.61
N LEU A 11 4.14 -17.49 -21.84
CA LEU A 11 2.92 -18.13 -22.32
C LEU A 11 3.30 -19.07 -23.49
N PRO A 12 2.89 -20.35 -23.45
CA PRO A 12 3.13 -21.26 -24.56
C PRO A 12 2.14 -21.02 -25.73
N PRO A 13 2.55 -21.27 -26.98
CA PRO A 13 1.68 -21.14 -28.14
C PRO A 13 0.97 -22.46 -28.50
N THR A 14 -0.21 -22.30 -29.11
CA THR A 14 -0.90 -23.16 -30.10
C THR A 14 -1.61 -24.47 -29.70
N ALA A 15 -2.93 -24.52 -30.00
CA ALA A 15 -3.60 -25.44 -30.95
C ALA A 15 -5.12 -25.13 -30.96
N HIS A 16 -5.67 -24.42 -31.94
CA HIS A 16 -6.29 -24.88 -33.21
C HIS A 16 -7.37 -26.00 -33.12
N ALA A 17 -8.61 -25.55 -33.42
CA ALA A 17 -9.71 -26.21 -34.14
C ALA A 17 -10.63 -27.24 -33.43
N MET A 18 -11.92 -26.92 -33.31
CA MET A 18 -12.99 -27.44 -34.20
C MET A 18 -14.39 -26.86 -33.88
N ALA A 19 -14.94 -26.18 -34.89
CA ALA A 19 -16.30 -26.19 -35.45
C ALA A 19 -17.58 -26.33 -34.58
N ARG A 20 -18.41 -25.28 -34.73
CA ARG A 20 -19.86 -25.27 -35.07
C ARG A 20 -20.90 -25.66 -34.00
N SER A 21 -21.61 -24.63 -33.53
CA SER A 21 -23.08 -24.63 -33.44
C SER A 21 -23.57 -23.19 -33.33
N ALA A 22 -24.05 -22.63 -34.44
CA ALA A 22 -24.69 -21.32 -34.47
C ALA A 22 -26.09 -21.40 -33.84
N ARG A 23 -26.25 -20.81 -32.65
CA ARG A 23 -27.56 -20.43 -32.13
C ARG A 23 -27.71 -18.91 -32.29
N PRO A 24 -28.85 -18.39 -32.77
CA PRO A 24 -29.10 -16.97 -32.81
C PRO A 24 -29.31 -16.50 -31.36
N LEU A 25 -28.24 -16.03 -30.72
CA LEU A 25 -28.32 -15.31 -29.47
C LEU A 25 -28.98 -13.98 -29.75
N ALA A 26 -30.19 -13.82 -29.22
CA ALA A 26 -30.87 -12.54 -29.13
C ALA A 26 -29.88 -11.50 -28.60
N LEU A 27 -29.59 -10.51 -29.45
CA LEU A 27 -28.79 -9.34 -29.11
C LEU A 27 -29.60 -8.51 -28.11
N LEU A 28 -29.60 -8.92 -26.84
CA LEU A 28 -29.92 -8.01 -25.75
C LEU A 28 -28.79 -7.00 -25.74
N ALA A 29 -29.07 -5.85 -26.36
CA ALA A 29 -28.28 -4.64 -26.18
C ALA A 29 -28.31 -4.32 -24.69
N LEU A 30 -27.33 -4.87 -23.96
CA LEU A 30 -26.92 -4.34 -22.68
C LEU A 30 -26.60 -2.87 -22.97
N PRO A 31 -27.34 -1.90 -22.40
CA PRO A 31 -26.88 -0.53 -22.45
C PRO A 31 -25.46 -0.56 -21.90
N ALA A 32 -24.53 -0.09 -22.72
CA ALA A 32 -23.13 -0.06 -22.39
C ALA A 32 -23.00 0.47 -20.95
N LEU A 33 -22.45 -0.33 -20.05
CA LEU A 33 -21.82 0.16 -18.83
C LEU A 33 -20.60 0.99 -19.28
N ALA A 34 -20.87 2.12 -19.92
CA ALA A 34 -19.93 3.09 -20.41
C ALA A 34 -20.02 4.30 -19.47
N ALA A 35 -19.48 4.11 -18.27
CA ALA A 35 -19.07 5.09 -17.24
C ALA A 35 -18.97 4.27 -15.93
N ALA A 36 -17.84 4.03 -15.28
CA ALA A 36 -16.67 4.85 -15.11
C ALA A 36 -15.41 3.96 -15.11
N ALA A 37 -14.63 4.06 -16.17
CA ALA A 37 -13.25 3.59 -16.17
C ALA A 37 -12.29 4.78 -16.05
N GLU A 38 -12.64 5.82 -15.31
CA GLU A 38 -11.67 6.82 -14.82
C GLU A 38 -10.98 6.22 -13.58
N GLY A 39 -10.12 5.24 -13.83
CA GLY A 39 -9.35 4.57 -12.78
C GLY A 39 -8.08 5.35 -12.49
N GLY A 40 -7.95 5.85 -11.28
CA GLY A 40 -6.81 6.62 -10.81
C GLY A 40 -7.13 7.35 -9.51
N TRP A 41 -6.13 7.98 -8.92
CA TRP A 41 -6.38 9.01 -7.92
C TRP A 41 -6.95 10.25 -8.62
N PRO A 42 -7.92 10.96 -8.00
CA PRO A 42 -8.37 12.25 -8.54
C PRO A 42 -7.20 13.23 -8.58
N GLU A 43 -7.23 14.16 -9.53
CA GLU A 43 -6.23 15.22 -9.67
C GLU A 43 -6.13 16.02 -8.36
N LEU A 44 -4.96 15.95 -7.71
CA LEU A 44 -4.72 16.58 -6.41
C LEU A 44 -5.02 18.10 -6.39
N PRO A 45 -4.71 18.89 -7.45
CA PRO A 45 -5.08 20.30 -7.46
C PRO A 45 -6.59 20.53 -7.40
N ALA A 46 -7.39 19.70 -8.09
CA ALA A 46 -8.85 19.80 -8.04
C ALA A 46 -9.40 19.46 -6.64
N LEU A 47 -8.69 18.60 -5.90
CA LEU A 47 -9.02 18.26 -4.52
C LEU A 47 -8.77 19.43 -3.55
N ILE A 48 -7.69 20.19 -3.77
CA ILE A 48 -7.27 21.27 -2.87
C ILE A 48 -8.07 22.54 -3.13
N ASP A 49 -8.29 22.90 -4.40
CA ASP A 49 -8.80 24.21 -4.77
C ASP A 49 -10.33 24.26 -4.96
N GLY A 50 -11.01 23.12 -5.12
CA GLY A 50 -12.41 23.09 -5.57
C GLY A 50 -13.30 21.98 -5.03
N ALA A 51 -12.78 21.04 -4.23
CA ALA A 51 -13.61 20.01 -3.64
C ALA A 51 -14.43 20.56 -2.47
N ASP A 52 -15.69 20.16 -2.38
CA ASP A 52 -16.43 20.30 -1.13
C ASP A 52 -15.83 19.39 -0.05
N GLU A 53 -16.06 19.73 1.21
CA GLU A 53 -15.51 19.00 2.36
C GLU A 53 -15.83 17.50 2.33
N ALA A 54 -17.03 17.11 1.90
CA ALA A 54 -17.41 15.71 1.88
C ALA A 54 -16.63 14.93 0.82
N SER A 55 -16.44 15.52 -0.37
CA SER A 55 -15.59 14.96 -1.42
C SER A 55 -14.12 14.86 -0.98
N TYR A 56 -13.60 15.90 -0.31
CA TYR A 56 -12.25 15.91 0.23
C TYR A 56 -12.04 14.78 1.25
N LEU A 57 -12.94 14.66 2.22
CA LEU A 57 -12.87 13.62 3.25
C LEU A 57 -13.05 12.21 2.67
N ALA A 58 -13.90 12.02 1.67
CA ALA A 58 -14.08 10.72 1.02
C ALA A 58 -12.78 10.18 0.37
N ILE A 59 -11.88 11.07 -0.05
CA ILE A 59 -10.58 10.72 -0.62
C ILE A 59 -9.52 10.56 0.46
N LEU A 60 -9.51 11.45 1.46
CA LEU A 60 -8.48 11.49 2.49
C LEU A 60 -8.69 10.41 3.58
N GLN A 61 -9.93 10.10 3.94
CA GLN A 61 -10.25 9.15 5.01
C GLN A 61 -9.55 7.79 4.87
N PRO A 62 -9.56 7.08 3.72
CA PRO A 62 -8.84 5.82 3.60
C PRO A 62 -7.31 5.99 3.76
N VAL A 63 -6.74 7.13 3.39
CA VAL A 63 -5.31 7.42 3.57
C VAL A 63 -5.00 7.60 5.06
N LEU A 64 -5.80 8.38 5.79
CA LEU A 64 -5.62 8.59 7.23
C LEU A 64 -5.73 7.28 8.01
N GLN A 65 -6.73 6.45 7.69
CA GLN A 65 -6.89 5.13 8.29
C GLN A 65 -5.71 4.21 7.96
N ALA A 66 -5.20 4.25 6.72
CA ALA A 66 -4.03 3.46 6.35
C ALA A 66 -2.76 3.88 7.11
N VAL A 67 -2.58 5.18 7.34
CA VAL A 67 -1.50 5.71 8.19
C VAL A 67 -1.69 5.27 9.65
N GLU A 68 -2.89 5.36 10.21
CA GLU A 68 -3.14 4.85 11.57
C GLU A 68 -2.82 3.34 11.68
N LEU A 69 -3.23 2.55 10.68
CA LEU A 69 -2.91 1.13 10.63
C LEU A 69 -1.41 0.88 10.45
N SER A 70 -0.66 1.73 9.73
CA SER A 70 0.79 1.53 9.58
C SER A 70 1.51 1.64 10.92
N TYR A 71 1.00 2.41 11.89
CA TYR A 71 1.52 2.45 13.27
C TYR A 71 1.00 1.30 14.14
N THR A 72 -0.27 0.96 14.03
CA THR A 72 -0.93 0.07 15.01
C THR A 72 -0.92 -1.40 14.59
N ALA A 73 -0.83 -1.71 13.30
CA ALA A 73 -0.84 -3.08 12.80
C ALA A 73 0.57 -3.71 12.68
N THR A 74 1.62 -2.88 12.63
CA THR A 74 3.02 -3.30 12.43
C THR A 74 3.78 -3.46 13.77
N TYR A 75 4.95 -4.09 13.77
CA TYR A 75 5.81 -4.24 14.95
C TYR A 75 6.34 -2.91 15.46
N GLY A 76 6.06 -2.57 16.72
CA GLY A 76 6.54 -1.36 17.39
C GLY A 76 5.81 -1.14 18.71
N SER A 77 6.13 -0.04 19.40
CA SER A 77 5.52 0.33 20.69
C SER A 77 4.01 0.63 20.58
N TYR A 78 3.57 1.08 19.40
CA TYR A 78 2.16 1.40 19.12
C TYR A 78 1.31 0.21 18.70
N ARG A 79 1.90 -0.98 18.53
CA ARG A 79 1.21 -2.16 17.99
C ARG A 79 -0.01 -2.54 18.84
N ARG A 80 -1.12 -2.84 18.17
CA ARG A 80 -2.38 -3.31 18.78
C ARG A 80 -2.80 -4.63 18.16
N ALA A 81 -3.14 -5.61 19.00
CA ALA A 81 -3.55 -6.94 18.54
C ALA A 81 -4.76 -6.90 17.59
N TRP A 82 -5.72 -6.00 17.82
CA TRP A 82 -6.90 -5.85 16.97
C TRP A 82 -6.60 -5.28 15.58
N ALA A 83 -5.52 -4.50 15.43
CA ALA A 83 -5.16 -3.84 14.18
C ALA A 83 -4.39 -4.76 13.21
N VAL A 84 -3.77 -5.83 13.72
CA VAL A 84 -2.92 -6.74 12.93
C VAL A 84 -3.62 -7.27 11.68
N ASN A 85 -4.92 -7.59 11.77
CA ASN A 85 -5.73 -8.09 10.64
C ASN A 85 -6.77 -7.08 10.15
N ALA A 86 -6.71 -5.83 10.61
CA ALA A 86 -7.64 -4.80 10.19
C ALA A 86 -7.36 -4.34 8.75
N THR A 87 -8.43 -3.90 8.07
CA THR A 87 -8.43 -3.36 6.70
C THR A 87 -9.25 -2.07 6.66
N LEU A 88 -9.13 -1.32 5.56
CA LEU A 88 -9.93 -0.11 5.35
C LEU A 88 -11.36 -0.47 4.94
N ALA A 89 -12.33 0.36 5.32
CA ALA A 89 -13.73 0.20 4.93
C ALA A 89 -13.94 0.47 3.43
N GLY A 90 -15.14 0.24 2.89
CA GLY A 90 -15.50 0.68 1.55
C GLY A 90 -14.84 -0.11 0.41
N GLY A 91 -14.64 -1.42 0.56
CA GLY A 91 -14.17 -2.30 -0.52
C GLY A 91 -12.65 -2.36 -0.70
N TRP A 92 -11.89 -1.72 0.18
CA TRP A 92 -10.44 -1.86 0.23
C TRP A 92 -10.04 -3.20 0.79
N ARG A 93 -8.99 -3.78 0.21
CA ARG A 93 -8.40 -5.04 0.63
C ARG A 93 -6.93 -4.81 1.00
N ARG A 94 -6.50 -5.42 2.10
CA ARG A 94 -5.10 -5.49 2.52
C ARG A 94 -4.38 -6.67 1.84
N PHE A 95 -3.11 -6.52 1.53
CA PHE A 95 -2.27 -7.50 0.82
C PHE A 95 -1.05 -7.90 1.66
N PRO A 96 -1.21 -8.78 2.66
CA PRO A 96 -0.13 -9.17 3.58
C PRO A 96 1.12 -9.70 2.89
N GLU A 97 0.97 -10.32 1.72
CA GLU A 97 2.07 -10.85 0.92
C GLU A 97 2.99 -9.78 0.32
N LEU A 98 2.56 -8.51 0.31
CA LEU A 98 3.33 -7.36 -0.15
C LEU A 98 3.81 -6.46 1.00
N GLU A 99 3.51 -6.82 2.24
CA GLU A 99 3.87 -6.02 3.42
C GLU A 99 5.30 -6.28 3.86
N LEU A 100 5.90 -5.26 4.46
CA LEU A 100 7.17 -5.40 5.16
C LEU A 100 6.94 -5.03 6.62
N ASP A 101 7.19 -5.97 7.52
CA ASP A 101 6.99 -5.78 8.96
C ASP A 101 7.99 -6.61 9.79
N PRO A 102 9.28 -6.27 9.76
CA PRO A 102 10.32 -7.01 10.48
C PRO A 102 10.17 -6.85 12.01
N PRO A 103 10.11 -7.93 12.80
CA PRO A 103 10.02 -7.84 14.27
C PRO A 103 11.25 -7.23 14.94
N GLU A 104 12.40 -7.28 14.27
CA GLU A 104 13.67 -6.68 14.70
C GLU A 104 13.76 -5.15 14.47
N GLY A 105 12.71 -4.54 13.90
CA GLY A 105 12.65 -3.11 13.58
C GLY A 105 13.09 -2.80 12.15
N GLY A 106 13.04 -1.52 11.77
CA GLY A 106 13.41 -1.03 10.44
C GLY A 106 12.23 -0.47 9.66
N PHE A 107 12.12 -0.80 8.37
CA PHE A 107 11.07 -0.28 7.50
C PHE A 107 9.78 -1.09 7.66
N HIS A 108 8.68 -0.40 7.95
CA HIS A 108 7.35 -1.02 8.04
C HIS A 108 6.39 -0.40 7.02
N GLY A 109 5.69 -1.25 6.26
CA GLY A 109 4.81 -0.82 5.19
C GLY A 109 3.63 -1.76 5.00
N LEU A 110 2.45 -1.16 4.84
CA LEU A 110 1.19 -1.85 4.55
C LEU A 110 0.72 -1.53 3.13
N VAL A 111 0.12 -2.51 2.46
CA VAL A 111 -0.38 -2.35 1.09
C VAL A 111 -1.88 -2.61 1.05
N PHE A 112 -2.62 -1.63 0.53
CA PHE A 112 -4.05 -1.70 0.32
C PHE A 112 -4.40 -1.49 -1.14
N PHE A 113 -5.42 -2.19 -1.64
CA PHE A 113 -5.93 -2.01 -3.00
C PHE A 113 -7.45 -2.01 -3.02
N HIS A 114 -8.00 -1.11 -3.83
CA HIS A 114 -9.43 -0.94 -4.02
C HIS A 114 -9.81 -1.26 -5.47
N ALA A 115 -10.31 -2.49 -5.68
CA ALA A 115 -10.51 -3.05 -7.02
C ALA A 115 -11.42 -2.19 -7.92
N ALA A 116 -12.52 -1.66 -7.38
CA ALA A 116 -13.50 -0.91 -8.17
C ALA A 116 -12.95 0.40 -8.75
N SER A 117 -12.01 1.05 -8.05
CA SER A 117 -11.39 2.31 -8.50
C SER A 117 -9.97 2.13 -9.02
N ARG A 118 -9.44 0.89 -8.96
CA ARG A 118 -8.05 0.54 -9.31
C ARG A 118 -7.01 1.42 -8.61
N ARG A 119 -7.28 1.79 -7.35
CA ARG A 119 -6.36 2.58 -6.51
C ARG A 119 -5.61 1.67 -5.55
N SER A 120 -4.37 2.06 -5.25
CA SER A 120 -3.56 1.45 -4.20
C SER A 120 -3.10 2.50 -3.20
N ILE A 121 -2.95 2.10 -1.94
CA ILE A 121 -2.30 2.87 -0.88
C ILE A 121 -1.12 2.03 -0.37
N LEU A 122 0.08 2.61 -0.41
CA LEU A 122 1.24 2.12 0.34
C LEU A 122 1.39 3.01 1.58
N ALA A 123 1.02 2.48 2.74
CA ALA A 123 1.13 3.21 4.00
C ALA A 123 2.41 2.80 4.70
N ILE A 124 3.37 3.72 4.75
CA ILE A 124 4.66 3.54 5.42
C ILE A 124 4.51 4.05 6.85
N ARG A 125 5.00 3.29 7.83
CA ARG A 125 5.05 3.79 9.21
C ARG A 125 6.10 4.88 9.32
N GLY A 126 5.82 5.92 10.08
CA GLY A 126 6.85 6.86 10.52
C GLY A 126 7.68 6.32 11.69
N THR A 127 8.37 7.24 12.35
CA THR A 127 9.26 6.96 13.49
C THR A 127 8.50 6.45 14.71
N ASP A 128 8.98 5.36 15.29
CA ASP A 128 8.64 4.93 16.63
C ASP A 128 9.48 5.70 17.66
N LEU A 129 8.82 6.47 18.52
CA LEU A 129 9.48 7.36 19.49
C LEU A 129 9.91 6.62 20.77
N ASP A 130 9.53 5.35 20.92
CA ASP A 130 9.96 4.53 22.05
C ASP A 130 11.27 3.82 21.74
N ALA A 131 12.38 4.46 22.09
CA ALA A 131 13.73 3.93 21.92
C ALA A 131 14.01 2.64 22.74
N SER A 132 13.11 2.22 23.63
CA SER A 132 13.22 0.94 24.33
C SER A 132 12.74 -0.25 23.48
N SER A 133 11.96 0.01 22.43
CA SER A 133 11.52 -0.98 21.44
C SER A 133 12.56 -1.20 20.35
N ALA A 134 12.53 -2.37 19.69
CA ALA A 134 13.43 -2.65 18.57
C ALA A 134 13.23 -1.66 17.40
N SER A 135 11.97 -1.36 17.10
CA SER A 135 11.57 -0.38 16.08
C SER A 135 12.06 1.03 16.39
N GLY A 136 11.81 1.53 17.61
CA GLY A 136 12.25 2.88 17.97
C GLY A 136 13.76 3.01 18.12
N LEU A 137 14.45 1.93 18.53
CA LEU A 137 15.90 1.88 18.46
C LEU A 137 16.38 2.00 17.00
N ALA A 138 15.81 1.22 16.07
CA ALA A 138 16.18 1.28 14.66
C ALA A 138 15.96 2.67 14.05
N ASP A 139 14.83 3.32 14.37
CA ASP A 139 14.52 4.65 13.86
C ASP A 139 15.48 5.72 14.44
N MET A 140 15.78 5.66 15.75
CA MET A 140 16.80 6.52 16.36
C MET A 140 18.18 6.32 15.72
N CYS A 141 18.56 5.08 15.40
CA CYS A 141 19.82 4.79 14.71
C CYS A 141 19.85 5.39 13.30
N ALA A 142 18.73 5.31 12.57
CA ALA A 142 18.59 5.92 11.25
C ALA A 142 18.68 7.44 11.32
N ASP A 143 18.02 8.08 12.29
CA ASP A 143 18.05 9.53 12.46
C ASP A 143 19.46 10.06 12.72
N ARG A 144 20.25 9.35 13.53
CA ARG A 144 21.66 9.72 13.75
C ARG A 144 22.50 9.68 12.48
N LEU A 145 22.30 8.64 11.66
CA LEU A 145 23.01 8.52 10.38
C LEU A 145 22.58 9.60 9.38
N LEU A 146 21.27 9.87 9.30
CA LEU A 146 20.70 10.72 8.25
C LEU A 146 20.78 12.22 8.60
N TRP A 147 20.58 12.58 9.86
CA TRP A 147 20.40 13.99 10.27
C TRP A 147 21.56 14.52 11.11
N GLU A 148 22.20 13.68 11.92
CA GLU A 148 23.28 14.10 12.83
C GLU A 148 24.69 13.91 12.25
N ASN A 149 24.79 13.48 10.98
CA ASN A 149 26.06 13.20 10.30
C ASN A 149 26.92 12.17 11.08
N ALA A 150 26.28 11.26 11.82
CA ALA A 150 26.98 10.17 12.49
C ALA A 150 27.51 9.18 11.44
N THR A 151 28.68 8.61 11.72
CA THR A 151 29.21 7.48 10.95
C THR A 151 28.82 6.16 11.61
N TRP A 152 28.90 5.06 10.86
CA TRP A 152 28.73 3.72 11.43
C TRP A 152 29.61 3.48 12.67
N ALA A 153 30.84 4.02 12.68
CA ALA A 153 31.77 3.87 13.79
C ALA A 153 31.32 4.62 15.06
N THR A 154 30.61 5.73 14.91
CA THR A 154 30.18 6.61 16.02
C THR A 154 28.78 6.30 16.54
N LEU A 155 28.04 5.39 15.90
CA LEU A 155 26.74 4.96 16.38
C LEU A 155 26.82 4.19 17.72
N PRO A 156 25.79 4.29 18.57
CA PRO A 156 25.67 3.43 19.75
C PRO A 156 25.84 1.94 19.39
N ALA A 157 26.40 1.14 20.29
CA ALA A 157 26.63 -0.29 20.04
C ALA A 157 25.33 -1.05 19.69
N ALA A 158 24.19 -0.60 20.19
CA ALA A 158 22.88 -1.17 19.89
C ALA A 158 22.47 -0.97 18.41
N CYS A 159 22.97 0.06 17.74
CA CYS A 159 22.69 0.37 16.33
C CYS A 159 23.57 -0.38 15.32
N ARG A 160 24.56 -1.14 15.79
CA ARG A 160 25.57 -1.80 14.95
C ARG A 160 25.45 -3.32 14.93
N ARG A 161 24.24 -3.82 15.16
CA ARG A 161 23.92 -5.24 15.23
C ARG A 161 23.42 -5.76 13.91
#